data_AF-A0A9E2KK17-F1
#
_entry.id   AF-A0A9E2KK17-F1
#
_cell.length_a   1.000
_cell.length_b   1.000
_cell.length_c   1.000
_cell.angle_alpha   90.00
_cell.angle_beta   90.00
_cell.angle_gamma   90.00
#
_symmetry.space_group_name_H-M   'P 1'
#
loop_
_entity.id
_entity.type
_entity.pdbx_description
1 polymer ?
#
loop_
_entity_poly.entity_id
_entity_poly.type
_entity_poly.pdbx_seq_one_letter_code
_entity_poly.pdbx_strand_id
1 'polypeptide(L)'
;GISTAAPLWYATGSRTKSAGAAFASGLAEPAGAVLAYLVLSPFLNETLLQAMTLLAAGVMCWVSVAELLFGGFSLGRKSDAAAGFAVGVCGMTLGIAILA
;
A
#
# COMPACT_ATOMS: atom_id res chain seq x y z
N GLY A 1 2.74 6.30 -4.72
CA GLY A 1 3.08 7.68 -5.17
C GLY A 1 3.92 7.65 -6.43
N ILE A 2 5.25 7.55 -6.31
CA ILE A 2 6.15 7.58 -7.48
C ILE A 2 5.92 6.38 -8.42
N SER A 3 5.68 5.19 -7.88
CA SER A 3 5.45 3.99 -8.71
C SER A 3 4.16 4.03 -9.53
N THR A 4 3.16 4.82 -9.12
CA THR A 4 1.91 5.03 -9.87
C THR A 4 1.99 6.26 -10.77
N ALA A 5 2.70 7.30 -10.35
CA ALA A 5 2.91 8.51 -11.14
C ALA A 5 3.82 8.30 -12.37
N ALA A 6 4.87 7.47 -12.25
CA ALA A 6 5.83 7.23 -13.33
C ALA A 6 5.23 6.58 -14.60
N PRO A 7 4.48 5.46 -14.52
CA PRO A 7 3.84 4.89 -15.70
C PRO A 7 2.74 5.80 -16.25
N LEU A 8 2.00 6.49 -15.37
CA LEU A 8 0.95 7.40 -15.78
C LEU A 8 1.50 8.64 -16.51
N TRP A 9 2.66 9.14 -16.08
CA TRP A 9 3.39 10.20 -16.77
C TRP A 9 3.86 9.75 -18.14
N TYR A 10 4.39 8.52 -18.24
CA TYR A 10 4.80 7.94 -19.53
C TYR A 10 3.62 7.81 -20.51
N ALA A 11 2.41 7.54 -20.01
CA ALA A 11 1.20 7.42 -20.82
C ALA A 11 0.54 8.76 -21.18
N THR A 12 0.58 9.77 -20.31
CA THR A 12 -0.16 11.05 -20.50
C THR A 12 0.72 12.25 -20.86
N GLY A 13 2.04 12.16 -20.71
CA GLY A 13 3.01 13.23 -21.02
C GLY A 13 2.96 14.45 -20.08
N SER A 14 1.96 14.55 -19.19
CA SER A 14 1.74 15.72 -18.33
C SER A 14 2.05 15.41 -16.86
N ARG A 15 3.05 16.11 -16.30
CA ARG A 15 3.50 15.94 -14.90
C ARG A 15 2.43 16.32 -13.87
N THR A 16 1.61 17.33 -14.17
CA THR A 16 0.56 17.79 -13.26
C THR A 16 -0.60 16.79 -13.17
N LYS A 17 -0.99 16.20 -14.30
CA LYS A 17 -2.03 15.16 -14.34
C LYS A 17 -1.58 13.88 -13.64
N SER A 18 -0.34 13.44 -13.87
CA SER A 18 0.20 12.23 -13.25
C SER A 18 0.37 12.40 -11.73
N ALA A 19 0.85 13.57 -11.28
CA ALA A 19 0.96 13.88 -9.86
C ALA A 19 -0.42 13.97 -9.18
N GLY A 20 -1.38 14.66 -9.80
CA GLY A 20 -2.75 14.78 -9.29
C GLY A 20 -3.45 13.43 -9.16
N ALA A 21 -3.30 12.54 -10.15
CA ALA A 21 -3.87 11.20 -10.10
C ALA A 21 -3.19 10.30 -9.03
N ALA A 22 -1.87 10.37 -8.87
CA ALA A 22 -1.18 9.63 -7.82
C ALA A 22 -1.58 10.12 -6.42
N PHE A 23 -1.85 11.43 -6.26
CA PHE A 23 -2.37 11.99 -5.02
C PHE A 23 -3.82 11.54 -4.76
N ALA A 24 -4.69 11.60 -5.78
CA ALA A 24 -6.06 11.12 -5.67
C ALA A 24 -6.14 9.63 -5.31
N SER A 25 -5.25 8.79 -5.87
CA SER A 25 -5.14 7.38 -5.51
C SER A 25 -4.67 7.19 -4.07
N GLY A 26 -3.74 8.01 -3.56
CA GLY A 26 -3.32 7.97 -2.16
C GLY A 26 -4.44 8.40 -1.19
N LEU A 27 -5.34 9.28 -1.63
CA LEU A 27 -6.49 9.71 -0.84
C LEU A 27 -7.60 8.65 -0.75
N ALA A 28 -7.52 7.58 -1.55
CA ALA A 28 -8.50 6.50 -1.52
C ALA A 28 -8.50 5.75 -0.19
N GLU A 29 -7.33 5.58 0.45
CA GLU A 29 -7.22 4.90 1.75
C GLU A 29 -7.90 5.65 2.90
N PRO A 30 -7.63 6.95 3.16
CA PRO A 30 -8.35 7.69 4.20
C PRO A 30 -9.83 7.86 3.85
N ALA A 31 -10.20 8.03 2.58
CA ALA A 31 -11.59 8.08 2.18
C ALA A 31 -12.32 6.75 2.47
N GLY A 32 -11.67 5.62 2.16
CA GLY A 32 -12.18 4.28 2.47
C GLY A 32 -12.33 4.06 3.97
N ALA A 33 -11.36 4.51 4.78
CA ALA A 33 -11.43 4.43 6.23
C ALA A 33 -12.60 5.25 6.82
N VAL A 34 -12.80 6.49 6.33
CA VAL A 34 -13.93 7.34 6.75
C VAL A 34 -15.27 6.73 6.34
N LEU A 35 -15.38 6.22 5.11
CA LEU A 35 -16.59 5.56 4.64
C LEU A 35 -16.89 4.29 5.45
N ALA A 36 -15.88 3.46 5.70
CA ALA A 36 -16.01 2.28 6.54
C ALA A 36 -16.47 2.66 7.95
N TYR A 37 -15.88 3.70 8.56
CA TYR A 37 -16.31 4.19 9.86
C TYR A 37 -17.76 4.67 9.86
N LEU A 38 -18.19 5.48 8.88
CA LEU A 38 -19.56 6.00 8.82
C LEU A 38 -20.61 4.89 8.67
N VAL A 39 -20.30 3.84 7.91
CA VAL A 39 -21.24 2.72 7.67
C VAL A 39 -21.23 1.70 8.81
N LEU A 40 -20.04 1.36 9.33
CA LEU A 40 -19.89 0.32 10.35
C LEU A 40 -19.85 0.86 11.80
N SER A 41 -19.85 2.17 12.02
CA SER A 41 -19.86 2.77 13.37
C SER A 41 -20.84 2.10 14.36
N PRO A 42 -22.11 1.83 14.00
CA PRO A 42 -23.05 1.18 14.94
C PRO A 42 -22.82 -0.33 15.12
N PHE A 43 -22.04 -0.97 14.25
CA PHE A 43 -21.73 -2.41 14.28
C PHE A 43 -20.28 -2.68 14.72
N LEU A 44 -19.53 -1.64 15.06
CA LEU A 44 -18.12 -1.74 15.38
C LEU A 44 -17.96 -2.47 16.72
N ASN A 45 -17.44 -3.69 16.66
CA ASN A 45 -17.14 -4.51 17.81
C ASN A 45 -15.69 -4.99 17.70
N GLU A 46 -15.05 -5.34 18.81
CA GLU A 46 -13.62 -5.66 18.84
C GLU A 46 -13.26 -6.81 17.87
N THR A 47 -14.12 -7.84 17.82
CA THR A 47 -13.97 -8.96 16.90
C THR A 47 -14.07 -8.55 15.43
N LEU A 48 -14.96 -7.60 15.09
CA LEU A 48 -15.11 -7.13 13.72
C LEU A 48 -13.89 -6.33 13.29
N LEU A 49 -13.36 -5.48 14.17
CA LEU A 49 -12.15 -4.71 13.91
C LEU A 49 -10.94 -5.63 13.69
N GLN A 50 -10.77 -6.65 14.51
CA GLN A 50 -9.73 -7.67 14.33
C GLN A 50 -9.90 -8.44 13.03
N ALA A 51 -11.12 -8.85 12.69
CA ALA A 51 -11.41 -9.56 11.44
C ALA A 51 -11.12 -8.71 10.19
N MET A 52 -11.52 -7.43 10.19
CA MET A 52 -11.22 -6.51 9.09
C MET A 52 -9.72 -6.24 8.96
N THR A 53 -9.03 -6.05 10.09
CA THR A 53 -7.58 -5.83 10.11
C THR A 53 -6.83 -7.07 9.61
N LEU A 54 -7.26 -8.27 10.01
CA LEU A 54 -6.69 -9.53 9.54
C LEU A 54 -6.89 -9.71 8.03
N LEU A 55 -8.09 -9.39 7.52
CA LEU A 55 -8.39 -9.43 6.09
C LEU A 55 -7.51 -8.43 5.32
N ALA A 56 -7.42 -7.18 5.79
CA ALA A 56 -6.59 -6.16 5.18
C ALA A 56 -5.10 -6.57 5.17
N ALA A 57 -4.59 -7.10 6.29
CA ALA A 57 -3.22 -7.61 6.39
C ALA A 57 -2.96 -8.74 5.39
N GLY A 58 -3.91 -9.67 5.24
CA GLY A 58 -3.81 -10.77 4.27
C GLY A 58 -3.72 -10.26 2.83
N VAL A 59 -4.61 -9.34 2.44
CA VAL A 59 -4.60 -8.74 1.08
C VAL A 59 -3.30 -7.99 0.82
N MET A 60 -2.83 -7.17 1.77
CA MET A 60 -1.59 -6.39 1.60
C MET A 60 -0.34 -7.28 1.55
N CYS A 61 -0.30 -8.36 2.33
CA CYS A 61 0.76 -9.37 2.23
C CYS A 61 0.78 -10.02 0.85
N TRP A 62 -0.40 -10.39 0.32
CA TRP A 62 -0.51 -10.96 -1.02
C TRP A 62 0.00 -9.98 -2.08
N VAL A 63 -0.49 -8.74 -2.10
CA VAL A 63 -0.05 -7.72 -3.07
C VAL A 63 1.46 -7.46 -2.96
N SER A 64 1.99 -7.35 -1.74
CA SER A 64 3.42 -7.06 -1.52
C SER A 64 4.33 -8.18 -2.00
N VAL A 65 3.94 -9.44 -1.77
CA VAL A 65 4.77 -10.60 -2.14
C VAL A 65 4.50 -11.01 -3.59
N ALA A 66 3.24 -11.32 -3.91
CA ALA A 66 2.84 -11.87 -5.21
C ALA A 66 3.02 -10.86 -6.35
N GLU A 67 2.59 -9.61 -6.14
CA GLU A 67 2.60 -8.62 -7.23
C GLU A 67 3.87 -7.79 -7.22
N LEU A 68 4.26 -7.22 -6.08
CA LEU A 68 5.40 -6.30 -6.02
C LEU A 68 6.75 -7.02 -6.03
N LEU A 69 6.96 -8.00 -5.14
CA LEU A 69 8.26 -8.69 -5.03
C LEU A 69 8.55 -9.57 -6.24
N PHE A 70 7.62 -10.46 -6.62
CA PHE A 70 7.81 -11.29 -7.83
C PHE A 70 7.75 -10.46 -9.12
N GLY A 71 6.94 -9.40 -9.17
CA GLY A 71 6.98 -8.42 -10.26
C GLY A 71 8.36 -7.79 -10.41
N GLY A 72 9.01 -7.39 -9.31
CA GLY A 72 10.39 -6.90 -9.30
C GLY A 72 11.42 -7.94 -9.78
N PHE A 73 11.24 -9.23 -9.44
CA PHE A 73 12.13 -10.29 -9.90
C PHE A 73 12.04 -10.55 -11.42
N SER A 74 10.85 -10.36 -12.01
CA SER A 74 10.65 -10.49 -13.46
C SER A 74 11.46 -9.48 -14.29
N LEU A 75 11.83 -8.34 -13.68
CA LEU A 75 12.64 -7.29 -14.31
C LEU A 75 14.15 -7.62 -14.32
N GLY A 76 14.55 -8.82 -13.90
CA GLY A 76 15.95 -9.28 -13.88
C GLY A 76 16.80 -8.72 -12.73
N ARG A 77 16.25 -7.82 -11.91
CA ARG A 77 16.94 -7.14 -10.79
C ARG A 77 16.60 -7.77 -9.43
N LYS A 78 16.88 -9.07 -9.29
CA LYS A 78 16.49 -9.86 -8.10
C LYS A 78 17.08 -9.31 -6.80
N SER A 79 18.36 -8.95 -6.80
CA SER A 79 19.05 -8.45 -5.60
C SER A 79 18.50 -7.10 -5.14
N ASP A 80 18.24 -6.17 -6.06
CA ASP A 80 17.73 -4.83 -5.74
C ASP A 80 16.29 -4.89 -5.22
N ALA A 81 15.45 -5.72 -5.83
CA ALA A 81 14.07 -5.92 -5.39
C ALA A 81 14.00 -6.58 -4.00
N ALA A 82 14.82 -7.61 -3.76
CA ALA A 82 14.90 -8.25 -2.46
C ALA A 82 15.47 -7.32 -1.37
N ALA A 83 16.51 -6.53 -1.70
CA ALA A 83 17.08 -5.56 -0.78
C ALA A 83 16.07 -4.46 -0.42
N GLY A 84 15.34 -3.91 -1.40
CA GLY A 84 14.29 -2.92 -1.16
C GLY A 84 13.17 -3.47 -0.29
N PHE A 85 12.73 -4.71 -0.53
CA PHE A 85 11.75 -5.39 0.32
C PHE A 85 12.26 -5.60 1.75
N ALA A 86 13.49 -6.07 1.92
CA ALA A 86 14.10 -6.27 3.23
C ALA A 86 14.24 -4.96 4.01
N VAL A 87 14.71 -3.87 3.37
CA VAL A 87 14.78 -2.54 3.98
C VAL A 87 13.40 -2.05 4.40
N GLY A 88 12.37 -2.29 3.58
CA GLY A 88 10.98 -1.96 3.91
C GLY A 88 10.47 -2.69 5.15
N VAL A 89 10.71 -4.01 5.23
CA VAL A 89 10.34 -4.82 6.40
C VAL A 89 11.08 -4.34 7.65
N CYS A 90 12.40 -4.11 7.57
CA CYS A 90 13.18 -3.56 8.68
C CYS A 90 12.69 -2.18 9.12
N GLY A 91 12.38 -1.29 8.19
CA GLY A 91 11.84 0.03 8.50
C GLY A 91 10.50 -0.06 9.24
N MET A 92 9.62 -0.96 8.80
CA MET A 92 8.32 -1.18 9.45
C MET A 92 8.47 -1.77 10.85
N THR A 93 9.30 -2.80 11.03
CA THR A 93 9.50 -3.41 12.35
C THR A 93 10.15 -2.44 13.34
N LEU A 94 11.12 -1.63 12.90
CA LEU A 94 11.68 -0.55 13.70
C LEU A 94 10.64 0.51 14.06
N GLY A 95 9.77 0.88 13.10
CA GLY A 95 8.68 1.82 13.35
C GLY A 95 7.71 1.33 14.41
N ILE A 96 7.30 0.06 14.35
CA ILE A 96 6.46 -0.57 15.39
C ILE A 96 7.20 -0.59 16.73
N ALA A 97 8.48 -0.96 16.74
CA ALA A 97 9.28 -1.05 17.97
C ALA A 97 9.51 0.30 18.66
N ILE A 98 9.51 1.41 17.91
CA ILE A 98 9.59 2.78 18.48
C ILE A 98 8.24 3.21 19.06
N LEU A 99 7.13 2.72 18.51
CA LEU A 99 5.78 3.11 18.90
C LEU A 99 5.22 2.26 20.06
N ALA A 100 5.76 1.06 20.25
CA ALA A 100 5.43 0.11 21.32
C ALA A 100 6.16 0.44 22.63
#